data_AF-A0AAV9M2R8-F1
#
_entry.id   AF-A0AAV9M2R8-F1
#
_cell.length_a   1.000
_cell.length_b   1.000
_cell.length_c   1.000
_cell.angle_alpha   90.00
_cell.angle_beta   90.00
_cell.angle_gamma   90.00
#
_symmetry.space_group_name_H-M   'P 1'
#
loop_
_entity.id
_entity.type
_entity.pdbx_description
1 polymer ?
#
loop_
_entity_poly.entity_id
_entity_poly.type
_entity_poly.pdbx_seq_one_letter_code
_entity_poly.pdbx_strand_id
1 'polypeptide(L)'
;MSILSKTWLQAWSTLSNLKFRVEYFKCDLKIVDDIMNRYRDGKIPIEKFELLENDHHSFFDNFHEVLAFPSIDEWLDIALTNGVKDLDLYLT
;
A
#
# COMPACT_ATOMS: atom_id res chain seq x y z
N MET A 1 2.46 25.53 -15.55
CA MET A 1 1.04 25.47 -15.12
C MET A 1 0.68 23.99 -15.00
N SER A 2 0.45 23.47 -13.80
CA SER A 2 -0.19 22.17 -13.64
C SER A 2 -1.70 22.38 -13.48
N ILE A 3 -2.48 21.75 -14.34
CA ILE A 3 -3.94 21.89 -14.45
C ILE A 3 -4.71 21.12 -13.36
N LEU A 4 -4.00 20.46 -12.44
CA LEU A 4 -4.61 19.67 -11.39
C LEU A 4 -4.82 20.55 -10.15
N SER A 5 -6.07 20.96 -9.92
CA SER A 5 -6.44 21.67 -8.69
C SER A 5 -6.17 20.77 -7.47
N LYS A 6 -5.84 21.37 -6.32
CA LYS A 6 -5.66 20.64 -5.06
C LYS A 6 -6.85 19.74 -4.73
N THR A 7 -8.06 20.18 -5.07
CA THR A 7 -9.30 19.43 -4.91
C THR A 7 -9.34 18.18 -5.79
N TRP A 8 -8.82 18.24 -7.01
CA TRP A 8 -8.76 17.09 -7.91
C TRP A 8 -7.71 16.07 -7.46
N LEU A 9 -6.54 16.54 -7.00
CA LEU A 9 -5.54 15.67 -6.37
C LEU A 9 -6.09 15.00 -5.11
N GLN A 10 -6.87 15.73 -4.30
CA GLN A 10 -7.53 15.19 -3.13
C GLN A 10 -8.55 14.10 -3.50
N ALA A 11 -9.42 14.36 -4.48
CA ALA A 11 -10.47 13.42 -4.90
C ALA A 11 -9.91 12.11 -5.47
N TRP A 12 -8.77 12.17 -6.17
CA TRP A 12 -8.07 10.98 -6.67
C TRP A 12 -7.24 10.26 -5.59
N SER A 13 -7.02 10.89 -4.45
CA SER A 13 -6.25 10.32 -3.32
C SER A 13 -7.13 9.71 -2.23
N THR A 14 -8.45 9.60 -2.44
CA THR A 14 -9.43 9.07 -1.46
C THR A 14 -10.20 7.85 -2.01
N LEU A 15 -9.53 6.98 -2.76
CA LEU A 15 -10.14 5.74 -3.25
C LEU A 15 -10.31 4.76 -2.09
N SER A 16 -11.54 4.27 -1.87
CA SER A 16 -11.78 3.29 -0.82
C SER A 16 -11.13 1.92 -1.09
N ASN A 17 -10.83 1.61 -2.36
CA ASN A 17 -10.17 0.37 -2.75
C ASN A 17 -8.72 0.66 -3.13
N LEU A 18 -7.80 0.16 -2.31
CA LEU A 18 -6.36 0.27 -2.50
C LEU A 18 -5.82 -1.02 -3.09
N LYS A 19 -5.11 -0.92 -4.21
CA LYS A 19 -4.42 -2.04 -4.85
C LYS A 19 -2.98 -1.66 -5.14
N PHE A 20 -2.05 -2.30 -4.45
CA PHE A 20 -0.62 -2.13 -4.62
C PHE A 20 -0.04 -3.35 -5.32
N ARG A 21 0.73 -3.08 -6.36
CA ARG A 21 1.49 -4.09 -7.10
C ARG A 21 2.95 -3.74 -6.94
N VAL A 22 3.64 -4.49 -6.09
CA VAL A 22 4.99 -4.17 -5.63
C VAL A 22 5.97 -5.15 -6.25
N GLU A 23 6.89 -4.61 -7.02
CA GLU A 23 8.06 -5.31 -7.57
C GLU A 23 9.27 -4.95 -6.70
N TYR A 24 9.89 -5.92 -6.05
CA TYR A 24 10.92 -5.69 -5.02
C TYR A 24 12.07 -4.81 -5.53
N PHE A 25 12.44 -4.96 -6.82
CA PHE A 25 13.53 -4.20 -7.44
C PHE A 25 13.12 -2.95 -8.22
N LYS A 26 11.81 -2.67 -8.34
CA LYS A 26 11.30 -1.60 -9.24
C LYS A 26 10.26 -0.69 -8.61
N CYS A 27 9.66 -1.08 -7.49
CA CYS A 27 8.69 -0.27 -6.81
C CYS A 27 9.38 0.59 -5.75
N ASP A 28 9.16 1.90 -5.80
CA ASP A 28 9.57 2.79 -4.73
C ASP A 28 8.59 2.60 -3.56
N LEU A 29 8.96 1.75 -2.60
CA LEU A 29 8.17 1.44 -1.40
C LEU A 29 7.78 2.70 -0.63
N LYS A 30 8.58 3.75 -0.75
CA LYS A 30 8.29 5.07 -0.19
C LYS A 30 6.99 5.66 -0.72
N ILE A 31 6.62 5.38 -1.97
CA ILE A 31 5.34 5.82 -2.54
C ILE A 31 4.18 5.13 -1.83
N VAL A 32 4.32 3.84 -1.51
CA VAL A 32 3.29 3.10 -0.75
C VAL A 32 3.20 3.66 0.67
N ASP A 33 4.33 3.90 1.33
CA ASP A 33 4.38 4.54 2.65
C ASP A 33 3.68 5.92 2.64
N ASP A 34 4.01 6.77 1.67
CA ASP A 34 3.41 8.10 1.53
C ASP A 34 1.90 8.03 1.24
N ILE A 35 1.44 7.01 0.50
CA ILE A 35 0.01 6.76 0.31
C ILE A 35 -0.62 6.35 1.64
N MET A 36 -0.11 5.32 2.31
CA MET A 36 -0.68 4.80 3.54
C MET A 36 -0.72 5.85 4.65
N ASN A 37 0.33 6.64 4.80
CA ASN A 37 0.36 7.75 5.76
C ASN A 37 -0.72 8.80 5.48
N ARG A 38 -1.04 9.11 4.22
CA ARG A 38 -2.16 10.00 3.90
C ARG A 38 -3.51 9.42 4.29
N TYR A 39 -3.71 8.10 4.14
CA TYR A 39 -4.94 7.46 4.61
C TYR A 39 -5.05 7.50 6.12
N ARG A 40 -3.95 7.25 6.84
CA ARG A 40 -3.88 7.37 8.30
C ARG A 40 -4.23 8.79 8.76
N ASP A 41 -3.50 9.79 8.26
CA ASP A 41 -3.62 11.18 8.70
C ASP A 41 -4.98 11.78 8.32
N GLY A 42 -5.47 11.42 7.13
CA GLY A 42 -6.78 11.85 6.63
C GLY A 42 -7.97 11.07 7.21
N LYS A 43 -7.71 9.99 7.97
CA LYS A 43 -8.74 9.03 8.45
C LYS A 43 -9.65 8.57 7.30
N ILE A 44 -9.05 8.36 6.13
CA ILE A 44 -9.79 8.03 4.91
C ILE A 44 -10.20 6.55 5.00
N PRO A 45 -11.51 6.23 4.90
CA PRO A 45 -11.95 4.84 4.95
C PRO A 45 -11.31 4.00 3.86
N ILE A 46 -10.86 2.80 4.24
CA ILE A 46 -10.40 1.78 3.31
C ILE A 46 -11.48 0.70 3.32
N GLU A 47 -12.03 0.35 2.17
CA GLU A 47 -12.99 -0.74 2.02
C GLU A 47 -12.27 -2.03 1.64
N LYS A 48 -11.32 -1.94 0.70
CA LYS A 48 -10.51 -3.06 0.25
C LYS A 48 -9.03 -2.69 0.18
N PHE A 49 -8.16 -3.58 0.65
CA PHE A 49 -6.72 -3.48 0.49
C PHE A 49 -6.16 -4.75 -0.16
N GLU A 50 -5.52 -4.58 -1.31
CA GLU A 50 -4.85 -5.65 -2.06
C GLU A 50 -3.35 -5.34 -2.16
N LEU A 51 -2.50 -6.29 -1.74
CA LEU A 51 -1.05 -6.22 -1.93
C LEU A 51 -0.60 -7.43 -2.75
N LEU A 52 0.03 -7.17 -3.90
CA LEU A 52 0.54 -8.19 -4.81
C LEU A 52 2.05 -8.06 -4.95
N GLU A 53 2.76 -9.16 -4.67
CA GLU A 53 4.17 -9.34 -5.01
C GLU A 53 4.29 -9.91 -6.43
N ASN A 54 5.11 -9.28 -7.27
CA ASN A 54 5.28 -9.67 -8.67
C ASN A 54 6.55 -10.48 -8.96
N ASP A 55 7.49 -10.58 -8.01
CA ASP A 55 8.76 -11.26 -8.25
C ASP A 55 8.66 -12.76 -7.98
N HIS A 56 9.35 -13.56 -8.81
CA HIS A 56 9.36 -15.03 -8.75
C HIS A 56 10.26 -15.59 -7.64
N HIS A 57 10.79 -14.75 -6.76
CA HIS A 57 11.56 -15.18 -5.59
C HIS A 57 10.62 -15.21 -4.41
N SER A 58 10.33 -16.41 -3.91
CA SER A 58 9.27 -16.54 -2.93
C SER A 58 9.60 -15.78 -1.65
N PHE A 59 8.59 -15.16 -1.04
CA PHE A 59 8.66 -14.52 0.28
C PHE A 59 9.35 -15.40 1.34
N PHE A 60 9.25 -16.73 1.20
CA PHE A 60 9.72 -17.71 2.16
C PHE A 60 11.07 -18.37 1.81
N ASP A 61 11.59 -18.24 0.58
CA ASP A 61 12.82 -18.94 0.16
C ASP A 61 14.11 -18.31 0.72
N ASN A 62 14.07 -17.04 1.13
CA ASN A 62 15.25 -16.30 1.59
C ASN A 62 15.05 -15.67 2.98
N PHE A 63 14.69 -16.48 3.98
CA PHE A 63 14.64 -16.06 5.40
C PHE A 63 15.96 -15.48 5.97
N HIS A 64 17.05 -15.45 5.19
CA HIS A 64 18.33 -14.83 5.57
C HIS A 64 18.53 -13.41 4.98
N GLU A 65 17.72 -12.97 4.03
CA GLU A 65 17.64 -11.59 3.55
C GLU A 65 16.34 -10.97 4.08
N VAL A 66 16.32 -10.78 5.40
CA VAL A 66 15.22 -10.23 6.21
C VAL A 66 15.02 -8.73 5.89
N LEU A 67 14.58 -8.44 4.67
CA LEU A 67 14.14 -7.12 4.19
C LEU A 67 12.80 -7.25 3.45
N ALA A 68 12.02 -8.28 3.79
CA ALA A 68 10.59 -8.35 3.52
C ALA A 68 9.98 -7.01 3.94
N PHE A 69 9.29 -6.33 3.02
CA PHE A 69 8.68 -5.00 3.15
C PHE A 69 8.66 -4.46 4.59
N PRO A 70 9.68 -3.69 5.04
CA PRO A 70 9.80 -3.34 6.45
C PRO A 70 8.59 -2.59 7.01
N SER A 71 7.74 -2.03 6.14
CA SER A 71 6.53 -1.30 6.47
C SER A 71 5.23 -2.09 6.30
N ILE A 72 5.23 -3.37 5.91
CA ILE A 72 3.96 -4.10 5.65
C ILE A 72 3.08 -4.17 6.90
N ASP A 73 3.67 -4.37 8.08
CA ASP A 73 2.95 -4.37 9.35
C ASP A 73 2.28 -3.01 9.61
N GLU A 74 2.96 -1.91 9.29
CA GLU A 74 2.41 -0.55 9.40
C GLU A 74 1.27 -0.31 8.40
N TRP A 75 1.41 -0.81 7.17
CA TRP A 75 0.34 -0.70 6.16
C TRP A 75 -0.91 -1.47 6.59
N LEU A 76 -0.74 -2.67 7.15
CA LEU A 76 -1.83 -3.47 7.67
C LEU A 76 -2.50 -2.79 8.88
N ASP A 77 -1.72 -2.24 9.81
CA ASP A 77 -2.26 -1.49 10.95
C ASP A 77 -3.10 -0.28 10.51
N ILE A 78 -2.63 0.47 9.51
CA ILE A 78 -3.38 1.58 8.91
C ILE A 78 -4.66 1.09 8.25
N ALA A 79 -4.61 0.01 7.47
CA ALA A 79 -5.79 -0.55 6.81
C ALA A 79 -6.86 -0.98 7.83
N LEU A 80 -6.45 -1.65 8.90
CA LEU A 80 -7.33 -2.08 10.00
C LEU A 80 -7.93 -0.88 10.75
N THR A 81 -7.09 0.09 11.11
CA THR A 81 -7.54 1.32 11.80
C THR A 81 -8.53 2.11 10.96
N ASN A 82 -8.40 2.05 9.64
CA ASN A 82 -9.27 2.75 8.69
C ASN A 82 -10.48 1.92 8.23
N GLY A 83 -10.73 0.75 8.84
CA GLY A 83 -11.97 -0.01 8.68
C GLY A 83 -12.04 -0.90 7.44
N VAL A 84 -10.89 -1.38 6.95
CA VAL A 84 -10.83 -2.36 5.85
C VAL A 84 -11.76 -3.54 6.09
N LYS A 85 -12.53 -3.90 5.06
CA LYS A 85 -13.47 -5.02 5.09
C LYS A 85 -12.93 -6.24 4.36
N ASP A 86 -12.12 -6.00 3.33
CA ASP A 86 -11.56 -7.02 2.47
C ASP A 86 -10.04 -6.81 2.35
N LEU A 87 -9.27 -7.83 2.73
CA LEU A 87 -7.82 -7.81 2.80
C LEU A 87 -7.25 -8.99 2.03
N ASP A 88 -6.61 -8.70 0.89
CA ASP A 88 -5.98 -9.72 0.04
C ASP A 88 -4.46 -9.51 0.00
N LEU A 89 -3.71 -10.51 0.46
CA LEU A 89 -2.23 -10.53 0.39
C LEU A 89 -1.78 -11.67 -0.51
N TYR A 90 -1.22 -11.33 -1.67
CA TYR A 90 -0.62 -12.27 -2.61
C TYR A 90 0.90 -12.13 -2.55
N LEU A 91 1.48 -12.73 -1.51
CA LEU A 91 2.92 -12.87 -1.29
C LEU A 91 3.28 -14.27 -1.79
N THR A 92 3.97 -14.36 -2.93
CA THR A 92 4.25 -15.65 -3.60
C THR A 92 5.68 -16.05 -3.33
#